data_AF-A0A2G2YKP1-F1
#
_entry.id   AF-A0A2G2YKP1-F1
#
_cell.length_a   1.000
_cell.length_b   1.000
_cell.length_c   1.000
_cell.angle_alpha   90.00
_cell.angle_beta   90.00
_cell.angle_gamma   90.00
#
_symmetry.space_group_name_H-M   'P 1'
#
loop_
_entity.id
_entity.type
_entity.pdbx_description
1 polymer ?
#
loop_
_entity_poly.entity_id
_entity_poly.type
_entity_poly.pdbx_seq_one_letter_code
_entity_poly.pdbx_strand_id
1 'polypeptide(L)'
;MRKTQNSGFLVRGDVSDLNKEYYGVLKDIYELSYVGNGKVHLFKCHWWDVAHLGRGDKIDKYGLTSVYNHCALNTNEPFILASQSEQVFYLNDMVDKDWLIVVKHNPRDLFNVPKAMESMGTTSQTLGNDVANEILAQLDFITREIKMMQSNIGSTKGDLGSIKGDLGSMKEDMATIMGG
;
A
#
# COMPACT_ATOMS: atom_id res chain seq x y z
N MET A 1 14.57 -5.58 20.21
CA MET A 1 13.45 -5.30 19.30
C MET A 1 12.65 -6.58 19.10
N ARG A 2 11.39 -6.63 19.54
CA ARG A 2 10.53 -7.84 19.41
C ARG A 2 10.14 -8.00 17.94
N LYS A 3 10.55 -9.10 17.30
CA LYS A 3 10.00 -9.50 15.99
C LYS A 3 8.70 -10.27 16.28
N THR A 4 7.56 -9.72 15.94
CA THR A 4 6.30 -10.48 15.90
C THR A 4 6.23 -11.21 14.56
N GLN A 5 5.61 -12.40 14.51
CA GLN A 5 5.47 -13.18 13.26
C GLN A 5 4.51 -12.54 12.24
N ASN A 6 3.99 -11.35 12.53
CA ASN A 6 2.92 -10.67 11.80
C ASN A 6 3.43 -9.44 11.02
N SER A 7 4.73 -9.36 10.76
CA SER A 7 5.34 -8.21 10.08
C SER A 7 5.33 -8.31 8.55
N GLY A 8 4.81 -9.40 7.97
CA GLY A 8 4.75 -9.58 6.52
C GLY A 8 3.54 -8.89 5.91
N PHE A 9 3.75 -8.28 4.75
CA PHE A 9 2.66 -7.71 3.97
C PHE A 9 2.90 -7.84 2.45
N LEU A 10 1.83 -7.65 1.69
CA LEU A 10 1.75 -7.64 0.24
C LEU A 10 1.18 -6.29 -0.21
N VAL A 11 1.70 -5.74 -1.30
CA VAL A 11 1.11 -4.62 -2.03
C VAL A 11 0.90 -5.04 -3.47
N ARG A 12 -0.28 -4.72 -4.03
CA ARG A 12 -0.56 -4.92 -5.44
C ARG A 12 -0.13 -3.67 -6.21
N GLY A 13 0.71 -3.87 -7.21
CA GLY A 13 1.05 -2.86 -8.20
C GLY A 13 -0.19 -2.43 -8.98
N ASP A 14 -0.09 -1.32 -9.67
CA ASP A 14 -1.19 -0.77 -10.46
C ASP A 14 -1.36 -1.52 -11.80
N VAL A 15 -2.24 -1.00 -12.65
CA VAL A 15 -2.50 -1.54 -13.99
C VAL A 15 -1.25 -1.46 -14.89
N SER A 16 -0.36 -0.51 -14.67
CA SER A 16 0.88 -0.37 -15.44
C SER A 16 1.90 -1.47 -15.10
N ASP A 17 1.88 -1.92 -13.84
CA ASP A 17 2.65 -3.06 -13.33
C ASP A 17 1.94 -4.41 -13.54
N LEU A 18 0.91 -4.48 -14.38
CA LEU A 18 0.13 -5.71 -14.63
C LEU A 18 -0.48 -6.31 -13.33
N ASN A 19 -0.80 -5.49 -12.34
CA ASN A 19 -1.23 -5.90 -11.00
C ASN A 19 -0.23 -6.85 -10.31
N LYS A 20 1.07 -6.65 -10.55
CA LYS A 20 2.13 -7.44 -9.94
C LYS A 20 2.11 -7.33 -8.43
N GLU A 21 2.43 -8.43 -7.76
CA GLU A 21 2.44 -8.51 -6.30
C GLU A 21 3.83 -8.25 -5.75
N TYR A 22 3.94 -7.28 -4.84
CA TYR A 22 5.17 -6.92 -4.14
C TYR A 22 5.10 -7.38 -2.69
N TYR A 23 6.09 -8.14 -2.25
CA TYR A 23 6.14 -8.69 -0.90
C TYR A 23 7.18 -7.97 -0.05
N GLY A 24 6.83 -7.66 1.19
CA GLY A 24 7.73 -6.96 2.08
C GLY A 24 7.52 -7.29 3.56
N VAL A 25 8.48 -6.82 4.35
CA VAL A 25 8.48 -6.91 5.80
C VAL A 25 8.46 -5.51 6.39
N LEU A 26 7.50 -5.27 7.28
CA LEU A 26 7.36 -4.06 8.05
C LEU A 26 8.60 -3.86 8.94
N LYS A 27 9.24 -2.70 8.83
CA LYS A 27 10.38 -2.31 9.66
C LYS A 27 9.97 -1.35 10.76
N ASP A 28 9.25 -0.28 10.40
CA ASP A 28 8.79 0.76 11.31
C ASP A 28 7.42 1.30 10.89
N ILE A 29 6.70 1.92 11.82
CA ILE A 29 5.43 2.59 11.59
C ILE A 29 5.60 4.06 11.97
N TYR A 30 5.17 4.96 11.08
CA TYR A 30 5.19 6.41 11.28
C TYR A 30 3.75 6.92 11.30
N GLU A 31 3.36 7.58 12.38
CA GLU A 31 2.08 8.29 12.46
C GLU A 31 2.30 9.73 12.00
N LEU A 32 1.59 10.15 10.95
CA LEU A 32 1.54 11.53 10.52
C LEU A 32 0.21 12.14 10.98
N SER A 33 0.31 13.18 11.79
CA SER A 33 -0.84 13.98 12.23
C SER A 33 -1.00 15.20 11.31
N TYR A 34 -2.20 15.40 10.78
CA TYR A 34 -2.57 16.56 9.96
C TYR A 34 -3.42 17.56 10.75
N VAL A 35 -3.46 18.79 10.27
CA VAL A 35 -4.35 19.84 10.78
C VAL A 35 -5.81 19.37 10.64
N GLY A 36 -6.60 19.50 11.71
CA GLY A 36 -8.00 19.04 11.71
C GLY A 36 -8.24 17.62 12.23
N ASN A 37 -7.36 17.10 13.11
CA ASN A 37 -7.48 15.79 13.78
C ASN A 37 -7.35 14.56 12.86
N GLY A 38 -6.87 14.73 11.62
CA GLY A 38 -6.57 13.60 10.73
C GLY A 38 -5.27 12.91 11.11
N LYS A 39 -5.25 11.58 11.12
CA LYS A 39 -4.05 10.76 11.31
C LYS A 39 -3.92 9.74 10.21
N VAL A 40 -2.74 9.62 9.61
CA VAL A 40 -2.40 8.52 8.69
C VAL A 40 -1.18 7.77 9.18
N HIS A 41 -1.09 6.49 8.81
CA HIS A 41 0.02 5.62 9.21
C HIS A 41 0.79 5.22 7.96
N LEU A 42 2.08 5.57 7.95
CA LEU A 42 3.03 5.14 6.94
C LEU A 42 3.84 3.96 7.47
N PHE A 43 3.98 2.94 6.66
CA PHE A 43 4.82 1.79 6.94
C PHE A 43 6.14 1.95 6.21
N LYS A 44 7.23 1.88 6.96
CA LYS A 44 8.57 1.73 6.39
C LYS A 44 8.84 0.26 6.15
N CYS A 45 9.22 -0.06 4.94
CA CYS A 45 9.19 -1.39 4.40
C CYS A 45 10.57 -1.85 3.96
N HIS A 46 10.81 -3.14 4.13
CA HIS A 46 11.88 -3.86 3.46
C HIS A 46 11.26 -4.79 2.43
N TRP A 47 11.57 -4.56 1.17
CA TRP A 47 10.97 -5.27 0.06
C TRP A 47 11.85 -6.42 -0.40
N TRP A 48 11.24 -7.56 -0.70
CA TRP A 48 11.92 -8.68 -1.36
C TRP A 48 12.01 -8.41 -2.87
N ASP A 49 13.11 -8.80 -3.50
CA ASP A 49 13.26 -8.65 -4.96
C ASP A 49 12.31 -9.61 -5.69
N VAL A 50 11.16 -9.09 -6.10
CA VAL A 50 10.24 -9.77 -7.00
C VAL A 50 10.26 -9.16 -8.40
N ALA A 51 11.15 -8.20 -8.67
CA ALA A 51 11.22 -7.53 -9.96
C ALA A 51 11.64 -8.50 -11.07
N HIS A 52 12.48 -9.48 -10.74
CA HIS A 52 13.05 -10.45 -11.65
C HIS A 52 12.52 -11.86 -11.38
N LEU A 53 11.53 -12.28 -12.17
CA LEU A 53 10.97 -13.64 -12.15
C LEU A 53 12.10 -14.69 -12.19
N GLY A 54 12.15 -15.56 -11.18
CA GLY A 54 13.14 -16.62 -11.05
C GLY A 54 14.45 -16.24 -10.36
N ARG A 55 14.64 -14.97 -9.97
CA ARG A 55 15.79 -14.54 -9.15
C ARG A 55 15.43 -14.41 -7.67
N GLY A 56 14.27 -13.83 -7.36
CA GLY A 56 13.85 -13.59 -5.98
C GLY A 56 12.41 -13.96 -5.64
N ASP A 57 11.62 -14.38 -6.63
CA ASP A 57 10.35 -15.07 -6.43
C ASP A 57 10.21 -16.29 -7.34
N LYS A 58 9.50 -17.32 -6.85
CA LYS A 58 9.12 -18.51 -7.60
C LYS A 58 7.71 -18.95 -7.22
N ILE A 59 6.99 -19.51 -8.18
CA ILE A 59 5.69 -20.15 -7.96
C ILE A 59 5.89 -21.64 -8.19
N ASP A 60 5.51 -22.46 -7.22
CA ASP A 60 5.60 -23.91 -7.35
C ASP A 60 4.45 -24.51 -8.17
N LYS A 61 4.51 -25.83 -8.43
CA LYS A 61 3.47 -26.56 -9.17
C LYS A 61 2.09 -26.59 -8.49
N TYR A 62 2.02 -26.21 -7.21
CA TYR A 62 0.79 -26.11 -6.42
C TYR A 62 0.26 -24.67 -6.34
N GLY A 63 0.94 -23.71 -6.98
CA GLY A 63 0.57 -22.30 -6.96
C GLY A 63 1.02 -21.55 -5.71
N LEU A 64 1.92 -22.11 -4.90
CA LEU A 64 2.49 -21.43 -3.74
C LEU A 64 3.62 -20.49 -4.19
N THR A 65 3.49 -19.22 -3.85
CA THR A 65 4.54 -18.22 -4.06
C THR A 65 5.60 -18.34 -2.95
N SER A 66 6.87 -18.35 -3.34
CA SER A 66 8.00 -18.28 -2.41
C SER A 66 8.93 -17.14 -2.80
N VAL A 67 9.44 -16.41 -1.81
CA VAL A 67 10.40 -15.31 -1.99
C VAL A 67 11.77 -15.69 -1.43
N TYR A 68 12.84 -15.19 -2.05
CA TYR A 68 14.21 -15.45 -1.63
C TYR A 68 14.65 -14.46 -0.54
N ASN A 69 15.07 -14.97 0.62
CA ASN A 69 15.25 -14.14 1.83
C ASN A 69 16.53 -13.28 1.83
N HIS A 70 17.43 -13.49 0.86
CA HIS A 70 18.70 -12.77 0.76
C HIS A 70 18.72 -11.73 -0.36
N CYS A 71 17.63 -11.57 -1.11
CA CYS A 71 17.55 -10.58 -2.19
C CYS A 71 16.50 -9.53 -1.87
N ALA A 72 16.98 -8.33 -1.54
CA ALA A 72 16.14 -7.17 -1.30
C ALA A 72 15.95 -6.39 -2.60
N LEU A 73 14.74 -5.88 -2.82
CA LEU A 73 14.45 -4.99 -3.93
C LEU A 73 15.20 -3.66 -3.73
N ASN A 74 15.99 -3.26 -4.73
CA ASN A 74 16.63 -1.96 -4.74
C ASN A 74 15.61 -0.90 -5.19
N THR A 75 14.89 -0.31 -4.23
CA THR A 75 13.86 0.71 -4.48
C THR A 75 14.14 2.00 -3.70
N ASN A 76 13.80 3.14 -4.31
CA ASN A 76 13.81 4.46 -3.67
C ASN A 76 12.48 4.76 -2.94
N GLU A 77 11.53 3.82 -2.93
CA GLU A 77 10.21 3.96 -2.30
C GLU A 77 10.07 3.00 -1.10
N PRO A 78 10.64 3.36 0.08
CA PRO A 78 10.59 2.50 1.25
C PRO A 78 9.31 2.68 2.08
N PHE A 79 8.40 3.58 1.69
CA PHE A 79 7.19 3.90 2.46
C PHE A 79 5.92 3.56 1.70
N ILE A 80 4.96 2.96 2.39
CA ILE A 80 3.59 2.72 1.89
C ILE A 80 2.57 3.22 2.91
N LEU A 81 1.35 3.48 2.45
CA LEU A 81 0.22 3.66 3.37
C LEU A 81 -0.19 2.31 3.94
N ALA A 82 -0.53 2.27 5.23
CA ALA A 82 -1.03 1.06 5.87
C ALA A 82 -2.25 0.45 5.14
N SER A 83 -3.09 1.31 4.54
CA SER A 83 -4.28 0.94 3.78
C SER A 83 -4.00 0.21 2.47
N GLN A 84 -2.80 0.34 1.92
CA GLN A 84 -2.40 -0.33 0.68
C GLN A 84 -1.85 -1.73 0.92
N SER A 85 -1.66 -2.12 2.19
CA SER A 85 -1.00 -3.35 2.58
C SER A 85 -1.99 -4.45 2.98
N GLU A 86 -1.81 -5.65 2.42
CA GLU A 86 -2.50 -6.86 2.81
C GLU A 86 -1.57 -7.74 3.66
N GLN A 87 -2.07 -8.29 4.77
CA GLN A 87 -1.24 -9.08 5.67
C GLN A 87 -0.85 -10.44 5.04
N VAL A 88 0.44 -10.80 5.15
CA VAL A 88 0.96 -12.12 4.74
C VAL A 88 1.87 -12.70 5.81
N PHE A 89 2.01 -14.02 5.79
CA PHE A 89 2.94 -14.76 6.65
C PHE A 89 4.05 -15.37 5.81
N TYR A 90 5.25 -15.40 6.37
CA TYR A 90 6.41 -16.06 5.77
C TYR A 90 6.73 -17.33 6.54
N LEU A 91 6.74 -18.47 5.86
CA LEU A 91 7.14 -19.76 6.40
C LEU A 91 8.46 -20.18 5.76
N ASN A 92 9.40 -20.67 6.57
CA ASN A 92 10.63 -21.25 6.00
C ASN A 92 10.28 -22.52 5.23
N ASP A 93 10.81 -22.64 4.01
CA ASP A 93 10.74 -23.91 3.28
C ASP A 93 11.57 -24.97 4.04
N MET A 94 11.02 -26.18 4.14
CA MET A 94 11.67 -27.30 4.83
C MET A 94 12.84 -27.86 4.02
N VAL A 95 12.82 -27.68 2.70
CA VAL A 95 13.84 -28.17 1.75
C VAL A 95 14.92 -27.12 1.53
N ASP A 96 14.53 -25.87 1.29
CA ASP A 96 15.45 -24.79 0.94
C ASP A 96 15.26 -23.58 1.87
N LYS A 97 16.04 -23.56 2.95
CA LYS A 97 15.90 -22.59 4.06
C LYS A 97 16.13 -21.12 3.64
N ASP A 98 16.68 -20.90 2.46
CA ASP A 98 16.88 -19.55 1.92
C ASP A 98 15.61 -19.00 1.26
N TRP A 99 14.56 -19.82 1.11
CA TRP A 99 13.25 -19.42 0.60
C TRP A 99 12.19 -19.35 1.68
N LEU A 100 11.34 -18.33 1.55
CA LEU A 100 10.18 -18.08 2.39
C LEU A 100 8.91 -18.29 1.58
N ILE A 101 8.11 -19.28 1.96
CA ILE A 101 6.78 -19.49 1.41
C ILE A 101 5.86 -18.38 1.91
N VAL A 102 5.19 -17.70 0.99
CA VAL A 102 4.25 -16.62 1.29
C VAL A 102 2.86 -17.19 1.44
N VAL A 103 2.28 -17.02 2.63
CA VAL A 103 0.90 -17.39 2.92
C VAL A 103 0.08 -16.11 3.07
N LYS A 104 -0.80 -15.86 2.11
CA LYS A 104 -1.73 -14.73 2.17
C LYS A 104 -2.77 -14.98 3.26
N HIS A 105 -3.04 -13.97 4.09
CA HIS A 105 -4.09 -14.07 5.07
C HIS A 105 -5.45 -14.10 4.37
N ASN A 106 -6.20 -15.19 4.52
CA ASN A 106 -7.60 -15.26 4.12
C ASN A 106 -8.47 -15.14 5.39
N PRO A 107 -9.37 -14.15 5.48
CA PRO A 107 -10.37 -14.12 6.54
C PRO A 107 -11.12 -15.45 6.55
N ARG A 108 -11.25 -16.06 7.74
CA ARG A 108 -11.77 -17.44 7.92
C ARG A 108 -13.21 -17.66 7.44
N ASP A 109 -13.91 -16.62 6.96
CA ASP A 109 -15.27 -16.72 6.40
C ASP A 109 -15.31 -16.95 4.87
N LEU A 110 -14.15 -17.03 4.19
CA LEU A 110 -14.04 -17.22 2.74
C LEU A 110 -13.44 -18.58 2.36
N PHE A 111 -13.90 -19.67 2.98
CA PHE A 111 -13.60 -21.01 2.49
C PHE A 111 -14.35 -21.25 1.16
N ASN A 112 -13.67 -21.03 0.04
CA ASN A 112 -14.12 -21.51 -1.25
C ASN A 112 -13.90 -23.03 -1.29
N VAL A 113 -14.89 -23.79 -0.80
CA VAL A 113 -14.94 -25.24 -0.96
C VAL A 113 -14.84 -25.51 -2.47
N PRO A 114 -13.86 -26.30 -2.95
CA PRO A 114 -13.78 -26.62 -4.36
C PRO A 114 -15.12 -27.19 -4.84
N LYS A 115 -15.70 -26.52 -5.83
CA LYS A 115 -16.99 -26.87 -6.43
C LYS A 115 -16.84 -28.16 -7.26
N ALA A 116 -16.59 -29.27 -6.58
CA ALA A 116 -16.55 -30.61 -7.14
C ALA A 116 -17.52 -31.51 -6.36
N MET A 117 -18.73 -31.02 -6.11
CA MET A 117 -19.91 -31.85 -5.89
C MET A 117 -21.16 -30.99 -6.11
N GLU A 118 -21.55 -30.79 -7.37
CA GLU A 118 -22.85 -30.18 -7.67
C GLU A 118 -23.96 -31.20 -7.33
N SER A 119 -24.80 -30.88 -6.35
CA SER A 119 -26.22 -31.23 -6.38
C SER A 119 -27.00 -30.43 -5.31
N MET A 120 -27.95 -29.64 -5.80
CA MET A 120 -29.07 -28.98 -5.12
C MET A 120 -28.81 -27.67 -4.34
N GLY A 121 -29.17 -26.55 -4.99
CA GLY A 121 -30.20 -25.64 -4.47
C GLY A 121 -29.78 -24.47 -3.58
N THR A 122 -29.92 -23.25 -4.13
CA THR A 122 -30.13 -21.95 -3.45
C THR A 122 -28.98 -21.31 -2.66
N THR A 123 -28.34 -20.27 -3.23
CA THR A 123 -28.33 -18.86 -2.74
C THR A 123 -27.37 -18.03 -3.59
N SER A 124 -27.89 -17.21 -4.51
CA SER A 124 -27.08 -16.33 -5.39
C SER A 124 -27.21 -14.83 -5.04
N GLN A 125 -27.84 -14.45 -3.92
CA GLN A 125 -28.15 -13.05 -3.61
C GLN A 125 -27.42 -12.48 -2.37
N THR A 126 -26.75 -13.29 -1.56
CA THR A 126 -26.01 -12.82 -0.37
C THR A 126 -24.54 -12.53 -0.63
N LEU A 127 -23.84 -13.37 -1.42
CA LEU A 127 -22.40 -13.22 -1.70
C LEU A 127 -22.01 -11.93 -2.44
N GLY A 128 -22.92 -11.36 -3.23
CA GLY A 128 -22.65 -10.13 -3.98
C GLY A 128 -22.63 -8.87 -3.09
N ASN A 129 -23.37 -8.88 -1.98
CA ASN A 129 -23.51 -7.72 -1.12
C ASN A 129 -22.30 -7.56 -0.20
N ASP A 130 -21.75 -8.66 0.32
CA ASP A 130 -20.61 -8.63 1.24
C ASP A 130 -19.33 -8.16 0.55
N VAL A 131 -19.07 -8.67 -0.66
CA VAL A 131 -17.95 -8.23 -1.51
C VAL A 131 -18.11 -6.75 -1.90
N ALA A 132 -19.33 -6.33 -2.27
CA ALA A 132 -19.60 -4.93 -2.60
C ALA A 132 -19.40 -4.00 -1.39
N ASN A 133 -19.82 -4.42 -0.20
CA ASN A 133 -19.66 -3.64 1.03
C ASN A 133 -18.18 -3.47 1.41
N GLU A 134 -17.36 -4.50 1.22
CA GLU A 134 -15.92 -4.42 1.46
C GLU A 134 -15.23 -3.49 0.46
N ILE A 135 -15.60 -3.56 -0.82
CA ILE A 135 -15.12 -2.64 -1.85
C ILE A 135 -15.55 -1.19 -1.54
N LEU A 136 -16.79 -0.98 -1.10
CA LEU A 136 -17.31 0.34 -0.73
C LEU A 136 -16.57 0.92 0.47
N ALA A 137 -16.23 0.09 1.47
CA ALA A 137 -15.45 0.51 2.62
C ALA A 137 -14.02 0.93 2.22
N GLN A 138 -13.39 0.16 1.33
CA GLN A 138 -12.07 0.51 0.79
C GLN A 138 -12.12 1.79 -0.07
N LEU A 139 -13.16 1.97 -0.89
CA LEU A 139 -13.36 3.17 -1.69
C LEU A 139 -13.63 4.41 -0.84
N ASP A 140 -14.40 4.32 0.25
CA ASP A 140 -14.63 5.45 1.16
C ASP A 140 -13.32 5.87 1.84
N PHE A 141 -12.52 4.90 2.28
CA PHE A 141 -11.23 5.15 2.89
C PHE A 141 -10.27 5.88 1.92
N ILE A 142 -10.11 5.34 0.71
CA ILE A 142 -9.27 5.94 -0.35
C ILE A 142 -9.79 7.34 -0.71
N THR A 143 -11.11 7.50 -0.84
CA THR A 143 -11.73 8.80 -1.17
C THR A 143 -11.45 9.84 -0.08
N ARG A 144 -11.44 9.45 1.19
CA ARG A 144 -11.11 10.34 2.31
C ARG A 144 -9.64 10.72 2.28
N GLU A 145 -8.73 9.78 2.04
CA GLU A 145 -7.30 10.08 1.90
C GLU A 145 -7.02 11.04 0.73
N ILE A 146 -7.64 10.81 -0.43
CA ILE A 146 -7.51 11.71 -1.60
C ILE A 146 -8.01 13.11 -1.30
N LYS A 147 -9.20 13.24 -0.69
CA LYS A 147 -9.76 14.56 -0.31
C LYS A 147 -8.85 15.31 0.65
N MET A 148 -8.25 14.61 1.62
CA MET A 148 -7.31 15.19 2.57
C MET A 148 -6.01 15.65 1.88
N MET A 149 -5.46 14.86 0.96
CA MET A 149 -4.29 15.26 0.16
C MET A 149 -4.57 16.49 -0.72
N GLN A 150 -5.75 16.56 -1.36
CA GLN A 150 -6.15 17.70 -2.19
C GLN A 150 -6.35 18.99 -1.39
N SER A 151 -6.84 18.89 -0.15
CA SER A 151 -6.97 20.04 0.75
C SER A 151 -5.59 20.66 1.09
N ASN A 152 -4.58 19.83 1.34
CA ASN A 152 -3.21 20.29 1.60
C ASN A 152 -2.58 20.98 0.38
N ILE A 153 -2.83 20.47 -0.83
CA ILE A 153 -2.39 21.11 -2.09
C ILE A 153 -3.07 22.48 -2.26
N GLY A 154 -4.33 22.62 -1.84
CA GLY A 154 -5.06 23.89 -1.86
C GLY A 154 -4.44 24.94 -0.92
N SER A 155 -4.15 24.56 0.33
CA SER A 155 -3.56 25.47 1.32
C SER A 155 -2.18 25.97 0.90
N THR A 156 -1.30 25.05 0.49
CA THR A 156 0.06 25.38 0.03
C THR A 156 0.06 26.28 -1.22
N LYS A 157 -0.90 26.10 -2.13
CA LYS A 157 -1.10 26.99 -3.28
C LYS A 157 -1.58 28.39 -2.85
N GLY A 158 -2.37 28.47 -1.78
CA GLY A 158 -2.78 29.74 -1.16
C GLY A 158 -1.60 30.50 -0.57
N ASP A 159 -0.78 29.82 0.25
CA ASP A 159 0.41 30.41 0.87
C ASP A 159 1.40 30.93 -0.17
N LEU A 160 1.63 30.16 -1.24
CA LEU A 160 2.47 30.58 -2.37
C LEU A 160 1.87 31.79 -3.12
N GLY A 161 0.54 31.89 -3.19
CA GLY A 161 -0.17 33.03 -3.76
C GLY A 161 0.07 34.32 -2.97
N SER A 162 -0.02 34.26 -1.64
CA SER A 162 0.27 35.38 -0.76
C SER A 162 1.72 35.84 -0.86
N ILE A 163 2.68 34.90 -0.82
CA ILE A 163 4.11 35.21 -0.99
C ILE A 163 4.39 35.88 -2.35
N LYS A 164 3.72 35.43 -3.41
CA LYS A 164 3.86 36.03 -4.74
C LYS A 164 3.29 37.46 -4.78
N GLY A 165 2.23 37.73 -4.02
CA GLY A 165 1.66 39.07 -3.84
C GLY A 165 2.63 40.00 -3.12
N ASP A 166 3.15 39.57 -1.97
CA ASP A 166 4.10 40.34 -1.16
C ASP A 166 5.37 40.70 -1.95
N LEU A 167 5.91 39.74 -2.71
CA LEU A 167 7.05 39.97 -3.59
C LEU A 167 6.74 40.96 -4.73
N GLY A 168 5.49 40.99 -5.21
CA GLY A 168 5.01 41.96 -6.19
C GLY A 168 5.05 43.38 -5.64
N SER A 169 4.46 43.60 -4.46
CA SER A 169 4.46 44.89 -3.78
C SER A 169 5.88 45.38 -3.48
N MET A 170 6.76 44.50 -2.99
CA MET A 170 8.17 44.85 -2.74
C MET A 170 8.92 45.31 -4.00
N LYS A 171 8.61 44.71 -5.16
CA LYS A 171 9.22 45.13 -6.43
C LYS A 171 8.74 46.51 -6.85
N GLU A 172 7.48 46.85 -6.58
CA GLU A 172 6.89 48.16 -6.89
C GLU A 172 7.50 49.25 -6.00
N ASP A 173 7.59 49.02 -4.69
CA ASP A 173 8.26 49.92 -3.74
C ASP A 173 9.72 50.18 -4.13
N MET A 174 10.46 49.14 -4.53
CA MET A 174 11.84 49.27 -4.97
C MET A 174 11.99 50.06 -6.28
N ALA A 175 11.06 49.89 -7.23
CA ALA A 175 11.05 50.66 -8.47
C ALA A 175 10.80 52.15 -8.22
N THR A 176 9.94 52.49 -7.24
CA THR A 176 9.71 53.88 -6.83
C THR A 176 10.94 54.52 -6.19
N ILE A 177 11.69 53.78 -5.37
CA ILE A 177 12.93 54.30 -4.74
C ILE A 177 14.04 54.53 -5.77
N MET A 178 14.14 53.67 -6.77
CA MET A 178 15.20 53.71 -7.78
C MET A 178 14.91 54.67 -8.95
N GLY A 179 13.65 55.06 -9.15
CA GLY A 179 13.19 55.93 -10.24
C GLY A 179 12.95 57.40 -9.85
N GLY A 180 13.20 57.77 -8.59
CA GLY A 180 13.07 59.12 -8.04
C GLY A 180 14.40 59.80 -7.78
#